data_AF-A0A072NS55-F1
#
_entry.id   AF-A0A072NS55-F1
#
_cell.length_a   1.000
_cell.length_b   1.000
_cell.length_c   1.000
_cell.angle_alpha   90.00
_cell.angle_beta   90.00
_cell.angle_gamma   90.00
#
_symmetry.space_group_name_H-M   'P 1'
#
loop_
_entity.id
_entity.type
_entity.pdbx_description
1 polymer ?
#
loop_
_entity_poly.entity_id
_entity_poly.type
_entity_poly.pdbx_seq_one_letter_code
_entity_poly.pdbx_strand_id
1 'polypeptide(L)' 'MHVLMEMVKGGMGATIVPKSVLDVYGNKSLYSTPIRDANIISSLGIVWLEHHFLTTPAKNFIKLVKEALT' A
#
# COMPACT_ATOMS: atom_id res chain seq x y z
N MET A 1 -9.13 1.83 0.89
CA MET A 1 -9.30 0.37 1.05
C MET A 1 -10.26 -0.04 2.17
N HIS A 2 -10.55 0.83 3.16
CA HIS A 2 -11.50 0.53 4.25
C HIS A 2 -12.85 -0.03 3.77
N VAL A 3 -13.51 0.64 2.82
CA VAL A 3 -14.83 0.21 2.30
C VAL A 3 -14.77 -1.20 1.68
N LEU A 4 -13.76 -1.48 0.84
CA LEU A 4 -13.59 -2.79 0.22
C LEU A 4 -13.46 -3.90 1.27
N MET A 5 -12.65 -3.67 2.32
CA MET A 5 -12.43 -4.65 3.37
C MET A 5 -13.69 -4.89 4.20
N GLU A 6 -14.48 -3.85 4.49
CA GLU A 6 -15.76 -4.01 5.19
C GLU A 6 -16.80 -4.73 4.32
N MET A 7 -16.77 -4.60 2.99
CA MET A 7 -17.64 -5.37 2.10
C MET A 7 -17.32 -6.87 2.13
N VAL A 8 -16.03 -7.23 2.10
CA VAL A 8 -15.55 -8.61 2.22
C VAL A 8 -15.95 -9.18 3.58
N LYS A 9 -15.74 -8.41 4.65
CA LYS A 9 -16.16 -8.78 6.01
C LYS A 9 -17.67 -8.92 6.16
N GLY A 10 -18.44 -8.12 5.43
CA GLY A 10 -19.90 -8.24 5.33
C GLY A 10 -20.39 -9.43 4.51
N GLY A 11 -19.49 -10.26 3.97
CA GLY A 11 -19.84 -11.46 3.23
C GLY A 11 -20.22 -11.21 1.76
N MET A 12 -19.94 -10.03 1.22
CA MET A 12 -20.25 -9.73 -0.19
C MET A 12 -19.41 -10.51 -1.20
N GLY A 13 -18.32 -11.14 -0.74
CA GLY A 13 -17.46 -11.97 -1.57
C GLY A 13 -16.01 -11.96 -1.11
N ALA A 14 -15.10 -12.29 -2.04
CA ALA A 14 -13.66 -12.25 -1.84
C ALA A 14 -13.02 -11.20 -2.77
N THR A 15 -11.79 -10.79 -2.46
CA THR A 15 -11.06 -9.80 -3.25
C THR A 15 -9.56 -10.10 -3.29
N ILE A 16 -8.84 -9.47 -4.21
CA ILE A 16 -7.38 -9.52 -4.32
C ILE A 16 -6.85 -8.14 -3.96
N VAL A 17 -5.90 -8.10 -3.05
CA VAL A 17 -5.25 -6.85 -2.62
C VAL A 17 -3.74 -7.00 -2.56
N PRO A 18 -2.98 -5.90 -2.73
CA PRO A 18 -1.56 -5.89 -2.39
C PRO A 18 -1.35 -6.30 -0.93
N LYS A 19 -0.24 -6.97 -0.65
CA LYS A 19 0.13 -7.38 0.72
C LYS A 19 0.11 -6.20 1.71
N SER A 20 0.56 -5.02 1.29
CA SER A 20 0.55 -3.81 2.11
C SER A 20 -0.85 -3.40 2.58
N VAL A 21 -1.90 -3.68 1.81
CA VAL A 21 -3.28 -3.42 2.23
C VAL A 21 -3.69 -4.38 3.34
N LEU A 22 -3.29 -5.64 3.25
CA LEU A 22 -3.54 -6.62 4.31
C LEU A 22 -2.73 -6.28 5.57
N ASP A 23 -1.50 -5.79 5.44
CA ASP A 23 -0.69 -5.43 6.61
C ASP A 23 -1.30 -4.23 7.38
N VAL A 24 -1.99 -3.30 6.69
CA VAL A 24 -2.62 -2.12 7.30
C VAL A 24 -4.07 -2.38 7.77
N TYR A 25 -4.86 -3.13 6.99
CA TYR A 25 -6.30 -3.32 7.22
C TYR A 25 -6.68 -4.77 7.56
N GLY A 26 -5.69 -5.66 7.64
CA GLY A 26 -5.90 -7.07 7.97
C GLY A 26 -6.48 -7.20 9.37
N ASN A 27 -7.70 -7.73 9.42
CA ASN A 27 -8.37 -8.08 10.67
C ASN A 27 -8.25 -9.60 10.87
N LYS A 28 -8.13 -10.06 12.12
CA LYS A 28 -8.18 -11.48 12.50
C LYS A 28 -9.44 -12.22 12.00
N SER A 29 -10.50 -11.49 11.64
CA SER A 29 -11.74 -12.06 11.12
C SER A 29 -11.74 -12.39 9.63
N LEU A 30 -10.67 -12.06 8.89
CA LEU A 30 -10.57 -12.32 7.45
C LEU A 30 -9.46 -13.33 7.18
N TYR A 31 -9.77 -14.31 6.32
CA TYR A 31 -8.78 -15.25 5.82
C TYR A 31 -8.13 -14.71 4.56
N SER A 32 -6.82 -14.86 4.45
CA SER A 32 -6.04 -14.46 3.29
C SER A 32 -5.12 -15.60 2.87
N THR A 33 -4.96 -15.79 1.56
CA THR A 33 -3.93 -16.68 0.99
C THR A 33 -3.04 -15.89 0.04
N PRO A 34 -1.72 -16.11 0.03
CA PRO A 34 -0.87 -15.57 -1.03
C PRO A 34 -1.27 -16.17 -2.38
N ILE A 35 -1.20 -15.36 -3.43
CA ILE A 35 -1.34 -15.82 -4.82
C ILE A 35 0.04 -16.27 -5.29
N ARG A 36 0.15 -17.53 -5.71
CA ARG A 36 1.40 -18.11 -6.25
C ARG A 36 1.55 -17.71 -7.72
N ASP A 37 2.79 -17.57 -8.18
CA ASP A 37 3.15 -17.29 -9.58
C ASP A 37 2.49 -16.02 -10.17
N ALA A 38 2.12 -15.08 -9.31
CA ALA A 38 1.55 -13.80 -9.74
C ALA A 38 2.65 -12.84 -10.18
N ASN A 39 2.65 -12.44 -11.45
CA ASN A 39 3.46 -11.32 -11.92
C ASN A 39 2.70 -9.99 -11.79
N ILE A 40 2.15 -9.72 -10.61
CA ILE A 40 1.40 -8.50 -10.31
C ILE A 40 2.31 -7.55 -9.54
N ILE A 41 2.87 -6.57 -10.24
CA ILE A 41 3.84 -5.62 -9.69
C ILE A 41 3.12 -4.30 -9.40
N SER A 42 3.22 -3.83 -8.15
CA SER A 42 2.81 -2.48 -7.75
C SER A 42 4.06 -1.65 -7.52
N SER A 43 4.17 -0.53 -8.24
CA SER A 43 5.27 0.43 -8.04
C SER A 43 4.82 1.56 -7.13
N LEU A 44 5.69 1.94 -6.19
CA LEU A 44 5.50 3.11 -5.34
C LEU A 44 6.40 4.25 -5.83
N GLY A 45 5.85 5.46 -5.88
CA GLY A 45 6.58 6.66 -6.28
C GLY A 45 6.26 7.85 -5.38
N ILE A 46 7.22 8.75 -5.25
CA ILE A 46 7.02 10.07 -4.63
C ILE A 46 6.97 11.09 -5.77
N VAL A 47 5.94 11.94 -5.77
CA VAL A 47 5.73 12.96 -6.80
C VAL A 47 5.75 14.36 -6.19
N TRP A 48 6.22 15.33 -6.95
CA TRP A 48 6.17 16.77 -6.63
C TRP A 48 6.07 17.57 -7.93
N LEU A 49 5.72 18.85 -7.81
CA LEU A 49 5.62 19.75 -8.96
C LEU A 49 7.00 19.99 -9.57
N GLU A 50 7.12 19.85 -10.90
CA GLU A 50 8.38 19.95 -11.64
C GLU A 50 9.16 21.25 -11.35
N HIS A 51 8.44 22.37 -11.23
CA HIS A 51 9.03 23.69 -10.96
C HIS A 51 8.94 24.13 -9.50
N HIS A 52 8.84 23.17 -8.57
CA HIS A 52 8.81 23.45 -7.14
C HIS A 52 10.06 22.95 -6.44
N PHE A 53 10.82 23.88 -5.87
CA PHE A 53 11.99 23.53 -5.06
C PHE A 53 11.53 22.86 -3.76
N LEU A 54 11.98 21.63 -3.55
CA LEU A 54 11.73 20.92 -2.31
C LEU A 54 12.44 21.62 -1.14
N THR A 55 11.69 21.88 -0.08
CA THR A 55 12.21 22.40 1.18
C THR A 55 13.17 21.39 1.84
N THR A 56 14.03 21.87 2.74
CA THR A 56 14.93 20.98 3.49
C THR A 56 14.18 19.87 4.24
N PRO A 57 13.06 20.14 4.94
CA PRO A 57 12.24 19.08 5.53
C PRO A 57 11.72 18.06 4.51
N ALA A 58 11.26 18.50 3.33
CA ALA A 58 10.76 17.60 2.29
C ALA A 58 11.87 16.69 1.73
N LYS A 59 13.08 17.23 1.52
CA LYS A 59 14.26 16.46 1.10
C LYS A 59 14.65 15.41 2.16
N ASN A 60 14.63 15.79 3.44
CA ASN A 60 14.91 14.88 4.54
C ASN A 60 13.87 13.76 4.64
N PHE A 61 12.58 14.09 4.46
CA PHE A 61 11.52 13.08 4.38
C PHE A 61 11.75 12.08 3.25
N ILE A 62 12.07 12.55 2.04
CA ILE A 62 12.37 11.66 0.90
C ILE A 62 13.57 10.75 1.21
N LYS A 63 14.61 11.26 1.88
CA LYS A 63 15.75 10.46 2.32
C LYS A 63 15.32 9.33 3.26
N LEU A 64 14.55 9.65 4.30
CA LEU A 64 14.06 8.67 5.26
C LEU A 64 13.17 7.60 4.60
N VAL A 65 12.30 8.00 3.68
CA VAL A 65 11.44 7.07 2.94
C VAL A 65 12.26 6.12 2.07
N LYS A 66 13.32 6.61 1.42
CA LYS A 66 14.25 5.75 0.67
C LYS A 66 14.90 4.72 1.59
N GLU A 67 15.43 5.15 2.73
CA GLU A 67 16.07 4.26 3.71
C GLU A 67 15.11 3.20 4.28
N ALA A 68 13.82 3.52 4.45
CA ALA A 68 12.82 2.57 4.96
C ALA A 68 12.31 1.56 3.92
N LEU A 69 12.51 1.82 2.62
CA LEU A 69 12.03 1.00 1.51
C LEU A 69 13.15 0.21 0.80
N THR A 70 14.40 0.35 1.23
CA THR A 70 15.57 -0.40 0.72
C THR A 70 16.02 -1.44 1.74
#